data_AF-A0A957PEX5-F1
#
_entry.id   AF-A0A957PEX5-F1
#
_cell.length_a   1.000
_cell.length_b   1.000
_cell.length_c   1.000
_cell.angle_alpha   90.00
_cell.angle_beta   90.00
_cell.angle_gamma   90.00
#
_symmetry.space_group_name_H-M   'P 1'
#
loop_
_entity.id
_entity.type
_entity.pdbx_description
1 polymer ?
#
loop_
_entity_poly.entity_id
_entity_poly.type
_entity_poly.pdbx_seq_one_letter_code
_entity_poly.pdbx_strand_id
1 'polypeptide(L)'
;EETRLPESFQPALQWKAQIAHLLHIQPGDSVSYGQEFVAKQPMTVAVMPVGYADGFPRTAHNWQNVLIAGQAAPIIGRICMDQTMVNVTHIVMNSGSLTQGDEIVLIGRQGTAEISVDEIAKRLQTNNYDVVSRILSRTPRIFVKGANSLPLCHTQL
;
A
#
# COMPACT_ATOMS: atom_id res chain seq x y z
N GLU A 1 13.89 3.95 -27.09
CA GLU A 1 12.94 3.08 -27.80
C GLU A 1 12.30 2.20 -26.74
N GLU A 2 11.02 2.41 -26.41
CA GLU A 2 10.33 1.59 -25.41
C GLU A 2 9.96 0.24 -26.06
N THR A 3 10.54 -0.84 -25.54
CA THR A 3 10.19 -2.20 -25.96
C THR A 3 8.77 -2.51 -25.50
N ARG A 4 7.86 -2.74 -26.45
CA ARG A 4 6.48 -3.14 -26.14
C ARG A 4 6.46 -4.56 -25.59
N LEU A 5 5.80 -4.73 -24.45
CA LEU A 5 5.55 -6.05 -23.87
C LEU A 5 4.51 -6.80 -24.72
N PRO A 6 4.61 -8.13 -24.82
CA PRO A 6 3.58 -8.93 -25.48
C PRO A 6 2.25 -8.80 -24.75
N GLU A 7 1.13 -8.94 -25.48
CA GLU A 7 -0.22 -8.84 -24.89
C GLU A 7 -0.47 -9.91 -23.80
N SER A 8 0.25 -11.03 -23.87
CA SER A 8 0.20 -12.10 -22.88
C SER A 8 1.03 -11.83 -21.61
N PHE A 9 1.70 -10.68 -21.52
CA PHE A 9 2.50 -10.33 -20.35
C PHE A 9 1.61 -10.17 -19.11
N GLN A 10 1.99 -10.84 -18.03
CA GLN A 10 1.32 -10.71 -16.74
C GLN A 10 2.34 -10.32 -15.68
N PRO A 11 2.10 -9.22 -14.93
CA PRO A 11 2.94 -8.88 -13.79
C PRO A 11 2.96 -10.02 -12.76
N ALA A 12 4.15 -10.48 -12.38
CA ALA A 12 4.31 -11.57 -11.43
C ALA A 12 4.28 -11.12 -9.95
N LEU A 13 4.47 -9.81 -9.70
CA LEU A 13 4.60 -9.26 -8.36
C LEU A 13 3.30 -8.58 -7.92
N GLN A 14 2.87 -8.91 -6.71
CA GLN A 14 1.93 -8.11 -5.94
C GLN A 14 2.55 -7.82 -4.57
N TRP A 15 2.44 -6.57 -4.12
CA TRP A 15 2.87 -6.17 -2.80
C TRP A 15 1.64 -5.78 -1.98
N LYS A 16 1.38 -6.58 -0.95
CA LYS A 16 0.18 -6.49 -0.13
C LYS A 16 0.55 -6.41 1.34
N ALA A 17 -0.36 -5.84 2.11
CA ALA A 17 -0.35 -5.80 3.56
C ALA A 17 -1.79 -6.00 4.07
N GLN A 18 -1.97 -5.92 5.38
CA GLN A 18 -3.28 -5.92 6.00
C GLN A 18 -3.40 -4.72 6.94
N ILE A 19 -4.63 -4.26 7.17
CA ILE A 19 -4.91 -3.24 8.18
C ILE A 19 -4.48 -3.81 9.54
N ALA A 20 -3.49 -3.20 10.18
CA ALA A 20 -3.06 -3.57 11.53
C ALA A 20 -3.96 -2.96 12.60
N HIS A 21 -4.47 -1.76 12.35
CA HIS A 21 -5.36 -1.06 13.29
C HIS A 21 -6.20 0.02 12.58
N LEU A 22 -7.34 0.36 13.16
CA LEU A 22 -8.20 1.46 12.71
C LEU A 22 -8.34 2.49 13.83
N LEU A 23 -8.05 3.74 13.51
CA LEU A 23 -8.11 4.88 14.40
C LEU A 23 -9.20 5.84 13.95
N HIS A 24 -9.83 6.50 14.91
CA HIS A 24 -10.72 7.63 14.67
C HIS A 24 -10.07 8.88 15.23
N ILE A 25 -9.83 9.86 14.37
CA ILE A 25 -9.19 11.13 14.73
C ILE A 25 -10.15 12.29 14.51
N GLN A 26 -10.02 13.32 15.35
CA GLN A 26 -10.86 14.51 15.35
C GLN A 26 -10.12 15.69 14.70
N PRO A 27 -10.84 16.76 14.30
CA PRO A 27 -10.21 17.99 13.84
C PRO A 27 -9.19 18.52 14.87
N GLY A 28 -7.98 18.82 14.41
CA GLY A 28 -6.87 19.27 15.26
C GLY A 28 -5.90 18.16 15.67
N ASP A 29 -6.27 16.89 15.55
CA ASP A 29 -5.34 15.78 15.78
C ASP A 29 -4.28 15.74 14.68
N SER A 30 -3.03 15.50 15.06
CA SER A 30 -1.91 15.36 14.12
C SER A 30 -1.56 13.90 13.88
N VAL A 31 -1.07 13.60 12.67
CA VAL A 31 -0.70 12.25 12.26
C VAL A 31 0.79 12.16 11.97
N SER A 32 1.43 11.15 12.56
CA SER A 32 2.85 10.82 12.39
C SER A 32 3.81 11.92 12.87
N TYR A 33 5.10 11.73 12.62
CA TYR A 33 6.17 12.62 13.07
C TYR A 33 6.10 14.00 12.41
N GLY A 34 6.47 15.03 13.17
CA GLY A 34 6.61 16.40 12.67
C GLY A 34 5.29 17.13 12.42
N GLN A 35 4.14 16.49 12.70
CA GLN A 35 2.81 17.09 12.59
C GLN A 35 2.52 17.72 11.22
N GLU A 36 3.07 17.16 10.14
CA GLU A 36 2.86 17.67 8.78
C GLU A 36 1.41 17.48 8.30
N PHE A 37 0.71 16.50 8.86
CA PHE A 37 -0.70 16.29 8.63
C PHE A 37 -1.48 16.57 9.91
N VAL A 38 -2.47 17.46 9.80
CA VAL A 38 -3.45 17.76 10.85
C VAL A 38 -4.84 17.55 10.26
N ALA A 39 -5.66 16.75 10.95
CA ALA A 39 -7.02 16.48 10.52
C ALA A 39 -7.86 17.77 10.56
N LYS A 40 -8.61 18.01 9.48
CA LYS A 40 -9.52 19.17 9.37
C LYS A 40 -10.98 18.80 9.60
N GLN A 41 -11.26 17.51 9.62
CA GLN A 41 -12.58 16.93 9.81
C GLN A 41 -12.41 15.60 10.57
N PRO A 42 -13.48 15.04 11.16
CA PRO A 42 -13.43 13.68 11.69
C PRO A 42 -13.00 12.70 10.60
N MET A 43 -12.04 11.83 10.90
CA MET A 43 -11.46 10.91 9.93
C MET A 43 -11.25 9.51 10.53
N THR A 44 -11.44 8.49 9.70
CA THR A 44 -11.01 7.13 9.99
C THR A 44 -9.68 6.87 9.28
N VAL A 45 -8.70 6.39 10.05
CA VAL A 45 -7.32 6.15 9.59
C VAL A 45 -6.96 4.69 9.79
N ALA A 46 -6.55 4.02 8.72
CA ALA A 46 -5.98 2.69 8.77
C ALA A 46 -4.46 2.77 9.00
N VAL A 47 -3.95 1.93 9.89
CA VAL A 47 -2.52 1.72 10.11
C VAL A 47 -2.09 0.52 9.27
N MET A 48 -1.23 0.77 8.29
CA MET A 48 -0.57 -0.24 7.48
C MET A 48 0.79 -0.58 8.09
N PRO A 49 1.11 -1.85 8.40
CA PRO A 49 2.38 -2.27 8.99
C PRO A 49 3.49 -2.39 7.93
N VAL A 50 3.67 -1.32 7.15
CA VAL A 50 4.72 -1.18 6.16
C VAL A 50 5.31 0.21 6.29
N GLY A 51 6.64 0.29 6.35
CA GLY A 51 7.37 1.55 6.43
C GLY A 51 8.66 1.52 5.64
N TYR A 52 9.52 2.51 5.88
CA TYR A 52 10.73 2.66 5.07
C TYR A 52 11.76 1.55 5.26
N ALA A 53 11.72 0.79 6.36
CA ALA A 53 12.57 -0.38 6.54
C ALA A 53 12.07 -1.63 5.79
N ASP A 54 10.91 -1.54 5.12
CA ASP A 54 10.40 -2.55 4.17
C ASP A 54 10.73 -2.18 2.71
N GLY A 55 11.31 -1.01 2.47
CA GLY A 55 11.56 -0.46 1.14
C GLY A 55 10.56 0.60 0.69
N PHE A 56 9.57 0.92 1.53
CA PHE A 56 8.57 1.94 1.22
C PHE A 56 9.20 3.35 1.26
N PRO A 57 8.90 4.27 0.33
CA PRO A 57 9.56 5.58 0.33
C PRO A 57 9.18 6.37 1.58
N ARG A 58 10.14 7.06 2.21
CA ARG A 58 9.88 7.85 3.43
C ARG A 58 8.91 9.02 3.21
N THR A 59 8.86 9.54 1.98
CA THR A 59 8.02 10.69 1.63
C THR A 59 6.69 10.22 1.07
N ALA A 60 5.59 10.42 1.82
CA ALA A 60 4.25 9.95 1.43
C ALA A 60 3.76 10.49 0.07
N HIS A 61 4.09 11.75 -0.26
CA HIS A 61 3.66 12.40 -1.50
C HIS A 61 4.12 11.66 -2.78
N ASN A 62 5.20 10.90 -2.67
CA ASN A 62 5.82 10.18 -3.77
C ASN A 62 5.04 8.91 -4.14
N TRP A 63 4.36 8.29 -3.17
CA TRP A 63 3.55 7.09 -3.43
C TRP A 63 2.06 7.42 -3.57
N GLN A 64 1.60 8.47 -2.87
CA GLN A 64 0.24 9.01 -2.87
C GLN A 64 -0.83 8.13 -2.23
N ASN A 65 -1.05 6.91 -2.72
CA ASN A 65 -2.18 6.07 -2.32
C ASN A 65 -1.88 4.57 -2.40
N VAL A 66 -2.69 3.80 -1.69
CA VAL A 66 -2.79 2.33 -1.75
C VAL A 66 -4.23 1.95 -2.08
N LEU A 67 -4.50 0.68 -2.44
CA LEU A 67 -5.87 0.21 -2.62
C LEU A 67 -6.37 -0.51 -1.36
N ILE A 68 -7.59 -0.18 -0.93
CA ILE A 68 -8.32 -0.86 0.14
C ILE A 68 -9.77 -0.98 -0.33
N ALA A 69 -10.37 -2.17 -0.21
CA ALA A 69 -11.73 -2.45 -0.71
C ALA A 69 -11.96 -2.01 -2.18
N GLY A 70 -10.95 -2.14 -3.04
CA GLY A 70 -10.99 -1.76 -4.45
C GLY A 70 -10.95 -0.25 -4.72
N GLN A 71 -10.69 0.58 -3.70
CA GLN A 71 -10.67 2.04 -3.78
C GLN A 71 -9.30 2.61 -3.40
N ALA A 72 -8.90 3.69 -4.05
CA ALA A 72 -7.64 4.39 -3.76
C ALA A 72 -7.75 5.16 -2.42
N ALA A 73 -6.97 4.73 -1.44
CA ALA A 73 -6.89 5.31 -0.11
C ALA A 73 -5.60 6.15 0.02
N PRO A 74 -5.70 7.48 0.24
CA PRO A 74 -4.53 8.34 0.30
C PRO A 74 -3.71 8.12 1.57
N ILE A 75 -2.39 8.12 1.40
CA ILE A 75 -1.42 8.08 2.50
C ILE A 75 -1.35 9.48 3.13
N ILE A 76 -1.37 9.54 4.46
CA ILE A 76 -1.36 10.79 5.22
C ILE A 76 -0.21 10.82 6.23
N GLY A 77 0.35 12.02 6.44
CA GLY A 77 1.50 12.21 7.32
C GLY A 77 2.79 11.60 6.75
N ARG A 78 3.83 11.54 7.60
CA ARG A 78 5.12 10.93 7.26
C ARG A 78 5.06 9.41 7.38
N ILE A 79 5.84 8.72 6.56
CA ILE A 79 6.01 7.27 6.65
C ILE A 79 7.05 6.96 7.73
N CYS A 80 6.68 6.10 8.67
CA CYS A 80 7.53 5.66 9.77
C CYS A 80 8.42 4.48 9.35
N MET A 81 9.24 3.97 10.28
CA MET A 81 10.12 2.83 9.99
C MET A 81 9.33 1.58 9.58
N ASP A 82 8.21 1.33 10.26
CA ASP A 82 7.46 0.08 10.18
C ASP A 82 5.98 0.29 9.89
N GLN A 83 5.53 1.54 9.79
CA GLN A 83 4.10 1.87 9.72
C GLN A 83 3.83 3.07 8.82
N THR A 84 2.64 3.05 8.21
CA THR A 84 2.11 4.11 7.36
C THR A 84 0.65 4.33 7.68
N MET A 85 0.21 5.60 7.73
CA MET A 85 -1.16 5.97 7.99
C MET A 85 -1.90 6.25 6.69
N VAL A 86 -3.10 5.70 6.56
CA VAL A 86 -3.91 5.76 5.34
C VAL A 86 -5.30 6.27 5.69
N ASN A 87 -5.76 7.32 5.02
CA ASN A 87 -7.10 7.84 5.21
C ASN A 87 -8.12 6.96 4.48
N VAL A 88 -9.00 6.32 5.26
CA VAL A 88 -10.04 5.41 4.76
C VAL A 88 -11.46 5.92 5.00
N THR A 89 -11.59 7.17 5.41
CA THR A 89 -12.85 7.82 5.77
C THR A 89 -13.92 7.66 4.68
N HIS A 90 -13.56 7.86 3.42
CA HIS A 90 -14.50 7.73 2.29
C HIS A 90 -14.91 6.28 2.01
N ILE A 91 -14.03 5.32 2.24
CA ILE A 91 -14.30 3.88 2.02
C ILE A 91 -15.32 3.40 3.04
N VAL A 92 -15.12 3.77 4.31
CA VAL A 92 -16.05 3.42 5.40
C VAL A 92 -17.45 3.97 5.14
N MET A 93 -17.55 5.19 4.59
CA MET A 93 -18.84 5.79 4.24
C MET A 93 -19.54 5.14 3.04
N ASN A 94 -18.78 4.70 2.04
CA ASN A 94 -19.34 4.25 0.76
C ASN A 94 -19.57 2.74 0.65
N SER A 95 -18.75 1.93 1.34
CA SER A 95 -18.64 0.49 1.05
C SER A 95 -18.82 -0.42 2.27
N GLY A 96 -19.06 0.15 3.45
CA GLY A 96 -19.27 -0.59 4.70
C GLY A 96 -18.08 -0.51 5.66
N SER A 97 -18.17 -1.23 6.78
CA SER A 97 -17.13 -1.21 7.82
C SER A 97 -15.87 -1.93 7.36
N LEU A 98 -14.72 -1.27 7.49
CA LEU A 98 -13.41 -1.92 7.44
C LEU A 98 -13.08 -2.55 8.79
N THR A 99 -12.27 -3.60 8.78
CA THR A 99 -11.81 -4.31 9.97
C THR A 99 -10.30 -4.55 9.94
N GLN A 100 -9.73 -4.84 11.11
CA GLN A 100 -8.34 -5.29 11.20
C GLN A 100 -8.18 -6.61 10.43
N GLY A 101 -7.13 -6.71 9.62
CA GLY A 101 -6.90 -7.86 8.74
C GLY A 101 -7.34 -7.64 7.29
N ASP A 102 -8.12 -6.59 6.99
CA ASP A 102 -8.52 -6.29 5.61
C ASP A 102 -7.30 -6.01 4.73
N GLU A 103 -7.35 -6.49 3.48
CA GLU A 103 -6.25 -6.41 2.54
C GLU A 103 -5.98 -4.98 2.05
N ILE A 104 -4.71 -4.59 2.10
CA ILE A 104 -4.17 -3.37 1.51
C ILE A 104 -3.26 -3.77 0.33
N VAL A 105 -3.49 -3.22 -0.86
CA VAL A 105 -2.63 -3.44 -2.03
C VAL A 105 -1.79 -2.20 -2.31
N LEU A 106 -0.47 -2.33 -2.18
CA LEU A 106 0.50 -1.27 -2.46
C LEU A 106 0.92 -1.30 -3.94
N ILE A 107 1.08 -2.50 -4.50
CA ILE A 107 1.33 -2.77 -5.92
C ILE A 107 0.50 -3.99 -6.31
N GLY A 108 -0.25 -3.91 -7.41
CA GLY A 108 -1.08 -4.98 -7.94
C GLY A 108 -2.53 -4.57 -8.13
N ARG A 109 -3.42 -5.55 -8.23
CA ARG A 109 -4.85 -5.34 -8.47
C ARG A 109 -5.69 -5.65 -7.24
N GLN A 110 -6.76 -4.87 -7.07
CA GLN A 110 -7.82 -5.14 -6.11
C GLN A 110 -9.18 -4.78 -6.76
N GLY A 111 -9.99 -5.81 -7.05
CA GLY A 111 -11.20 -5.63 -7.86
C GLY A 111 -10.85 -5.12 -9.26
N THR A 112 -11.48 -4.01 -9.67
CA THR A 112 -11.22 -3.35 -10.96
C THR A 112 -10.08 -2.32 -10.90
N ALA A 113 -9.59 -1.99 -9.71
CA ALA A 113 -8.51 -1.02 -9.52
C ALA A 113 -7.13 -1.70 -9.58
N GLU A 114 -6.13 -0.97 -10.05
CA GLU A 114 -4.74 -1.42 -10.16
C GLU A 114 -3.78 -0.29 -9.81
N ILE A 115 -2.70 -0.62 -9.10
CA ILE A 115 -1.51 0.21 -8.97
C ILE A 115 -0.36 -0.57 -9.59
N SER A 116 0.14 -0.10 -10.73
CA SER A 116 1.23 -0.77 -11.46
C SER A 116 2.60 -0.31 -10.96
N VAL A 117 3.63 -1.16 -11.13
CA VAL A 117 5.02 -0.79 -10.82
C VAL A 117 5.47 0.40 -11.66
N ASP A 118 5.09 0.46 -12.93
CA ASP A 118 5.47 1.55 -13.83
C ASP A 118 4.81 2.89 -13.42
N GLU A 119 3.58 2.84 -12.93
CA GLU A 119 2.92 4.01 -12.36
C GLU A 119 3.65 4.53 -11.12
N ILE A 120 4.04 3.65 -10.21
CA ILE A 120 4.86 4.01 -9.06
C ILE A 120 6.20 4.57 -9.52
N ALA A 121 6.87 3.93 -10.48
CA ALA A 121 8.15 4.39 -11.00
C ALA A 121 8.05 5.83 -11.55
N LYS A 122 6.97 6.14 -12.28
CA LYS A 122 6.68 7.50 -12.76
C LYS A 122 6.51 8.49 -11.60
N ARG A 123 5.71 8.14 -10.58
CA ARG A 123 5.50 9.00 -9.39
C ARG A 123 6.82 9.23 -8.63
N LEU A 124 7.68 8.22 -8.57
CA LEU A 124 9.00 8.26 -7.92
C LEU A 124 10.12 8.84 -8.79
N GLN A 125 9.84 9.21 -10.05
CA GLN A 125 10.83 9.68 -11.02
C GLN A 125 12.02 8.70 -11.17
N THR A 126 11.71 7.41 -11.29
CA THR A 126 12.66 6.31 -11.39
C THR A 126 12.17 5.26 -12.40
N ASN A 127 12.83 4.10 -12.47
CA ASN A 127 12.46 2.98 -13.32
C ASN A 127 11.80 1.84 -12.50
N ASN A 128 11.16 0.90 -13.18
CA ASN A 128 10.44 -0.21 -12.53
C ASN A 128 11.35 -1.21 -11.81
N TYR A 129 12.59 -1.43 -12.28
CA TYR A 129 13.58 -2.26 -11.60
C TYR A 129 13.98 -1.67 -10.24
N ASP A 130 14.13 -0.34 -10.15
CA ASP A 130 14.44 0.36 -8.91
C ASP A 130 13.29 0.23 -7.90
N VAL A 131 12.04 0.29 -8.36
CA VAL A 131 10.86 0.10 -7.48
C VAL A 131 10.85 -1.31 -6.90
N VAL A 132 11.02 -2.33 -7.74
CA VAL A 132 10.96 -3.73 -7.30
C VAL A 132 12.15 -4.11 -6.42
N SER A 133 13.35 -3.66 -6.78
CA SER A 133 14.58 -3.96 -6.02
C SER A 133 14.64 -3.28 -4.66
N ARG A 134 13.86 -2.20 -4.45
CA ARG A 134 13.74 -1.53 -3.15
C ARG A 134 13.02 -2.35 -2.09
N ILE A 135 12.22 -3.35 -2.45
CA ILE A 135 11.50 -4.17 -1.47
C ILE A 135 12.52 -4.96 -0.66
N LEU A 136 12.66 -4.66 0.63
CA LEU A 136 13.76 -5.14 1.48
C LEU A 136 13.51 -6.53 2.05
N SER A 137 14.54 -7.17 2.60
CA SER A 137 14.53 -8.56 3.10
C SER A 137 13.46 -8.84 4.17
N ARG A 138 13.04 -7.81 4.91
CA ARG A 138 12.01 -7.92 5.95
C ARG A 138 10.62 -8.29 5.41
N THR A 139 10.31 -7.89 4.18
CA THR A 139 9.03 -8.21 3.53
C THR A 139 9.03 -9.69 3.11
N PRO A 140 8.15 -10.57 3.63
CA PRO A 140 8.15 -11.98 3.23
C PRO A 140 7.80 -12.14 1.73
N ARG A 141 8.43 -13.12 1.06
CA ARG A 141 8.14 -13.45 -0.34
C ARG A 141 7.32 -14.72 -0.36
N ILE A 142 6.12 -14.62 -0.92
CA ILE A 142 5.20 -15.74 -1.04
C ILE A 142 5.08 -16.09 -2.53
N PHE A 143 5.52 -17.30 -2.89
CA PHE A 143 5.44 -17.77 -4.27
C PHE A 143 4.10 -18.49 -4.49
N VAL A 144 3.35 -18.01 -5.49
CA VAL A 144 2.06 -18.60 -5.88
C VAL A 144 2.25 -19.28 -7.24
N LYS A 145 1.95 -20.58 -7.31
CA LYS A 145 2.10 -21.39 -8.52
C LYS A 145 0.80 -21.39 -9.36
N GLY A 146 0.60 -20.37 -10.16
CA GLY A 146 -0.61 -20.24 -11.00
C GLY A 146 -1.87 -19.92 -10.19
N ALA A 147 -2.93 -19.49 -10.89
CA ALA A 147 -4.09 -18.78 -10.35
C ALA A 147 -4.91 -19.51 -9.25
N ASN A 148 -4.65 -20.80 -8.99
CA ASN A 148 -5.39 -21.64 -8.04
C ASN A 148 -4.52 -22.42 -7.03
N SER A 149 -3.25 -22.06 -6.84
CA SER A 149 -2.44 -22.74 -5.82
C SER A 149 -2.37 -21.95 -4.51
N LEU A 150 -2.47 -22.67 -3.40
CA LEU A 150 -2.15 -22.15 -2.07
C LEU A 150 -0.69 -21.66 -2.05
N PRO A 151 -0.38 -20.63 -1.26
CA PRO A 151 0.97 -20.09 -1.16
C PRO A 151 1.98 -21.19 -0.82
N LEU A 152 3.01 -21.34 -1.65
CA LEU A 152 4.17 -22.19 -1.37
C LEU A 152 5.07 -21.45 -0.37
N CYS A 153 4.62 -21.34 0.89
CA CYS A 153 5.48 -20.97 1.99
C CYS A 153 4.89 -21.48 3.31
N HIS A 154 5.21 -22.73 3.65
CA HIS A 154 5.16 -23.19 5.03
C HIS A 154 6.34 -22.58 5.78
N THR A 155 6.09 -21.52 6.53
CA THR A 155 6.94 -21.19 7.67
C THR A 155 6.00 -20.84 8.83
N GLN A 156 5.76 -21.84 9.68
CA GLN A 156 5.26 -21.62 11.03
C GLN A 156 6.35 -20.90 11.82
N LEU A 157 5.98 -19.80 12.50
CA LEU A 157 6.39 -19.44 13.86
C LEU A 157 5.31 -18.52 14.45
#